data_AF-A0A439HQI8-F1
#
_entry.id   AF-A0A439HQI8-F1
#
_cell.length_a   1.000
_cell.length_b   1.000
_cell.length_c   1.000
_cell.angle_alpha   90.00
_cell.angle_beta   90.00
_cell.angle_gamma   90.00
#
_symmetry.space_group_name_H-M   'P 1'
#
loop_
_entity.id
_entity.type
_entity.pdbx_description
1 polymer ?
#
loop_
_entity_poly.entity_id
_entity_poly.type
_entity_poly.pdbx_seq_one_letter_code
_entity_poly.pdbx_strand_id
1 'polypeptide(L)'
;MKVLTTMSDDKKSTTVDAEMKAAAALTTKVLAIGSWTAKATPETRPPVMPFEARDTMRLQLAGKIDQWFAKTDGSGAVFLMNVTDPAEAHALLEVLPLGRAGMMTFELIPVGPLWPLGLLLREPAR
;
A
#
# COMPACT_ATOMS: atom_id res chain seq x y z
N MET A 1 46.60 -24.11 -1.53
CA MET A 1 46.81 -22.65 -1.36
C MET A 1 45.77 -21.97 -2.25
N LYS A 2 44.56 -21.75 -1.74
CA LYS A 2 44.00 -20.57 -1.05
C LYS A 2 43.01 -19.87 -2.00
N VAL A 3 41.75 -20.03 -1.63
CA VAL A 3 40.52 -19.46 -2.20
C VAL A 3 40.67 -17.94 -2.34
N LEU A 4 40.33 -17.39 -3.51
CA LEU A 4 40.15 -15.95 -3.71
C LEU A 4 38.64 -15.67 -3.75
N THR A 5 38.13 -15.25 -2.59
CA THR A 5 36.72 -15.01 -2.30
C THR A 5 36.25 -13.70 -2.90
N THR A 6 35.09 -13.77 -3.55
CA THR A 6 34.14 -12.69 -3.83
C THR A 6 33.82 -11.91 -2.54
N MET A 7 34.35 -10.68 -2.37
CA MET A 7 34.04 -9.81 -1.23
C MET A 7 33.34 -8.48 -1.62
N SER A 8 33.16 -8.21 -2.92
CA SER A 8 32.54 -6.96 -3.39
C SER A 8 31.01 -7.02 -3.50
N ASP A 9 30.42 -8.19 -3.74
CA ASP A 9 28.96 -8.32 -3.88
C ASP A 9 28.24 -8.41 -2.53
N ASP A 10 28.83 -9.11 -1.54
CA ASP A 10 28.25 -9.27 -0.21
C ASP A 10 28.07 -7.93 0.52
N LYS A 11 29.05 -7.03 0.42
CA LYS A 11 29.03 -5.74 1.15
C LYS A 11 27.99 -4.76 0.60
N LYS A 12 27.70 -4.84 -0.71
CA LYS A 12 26.69 -4.02 -1.39
C LYS A 12 25.28 -4.51 -1.05
N SER A 13 25.07 -5.83 -0.99
CA SER A 13 23.80 -6.44 -0.56
C SER A 13 23.47 -6.06 0.88
N THR A 14 24.41 -6.21 1.82
CA THR A 14 24.18 -5.90 3.24
C THR A 14 23.86 -4.43 3.53
N THR A 15 24.36 -3.51 2.68
CA THR A 15 24.09 -2.08 2.83
C THR A 15 22.67 -1.75 2.38
N VAL A 16 22.23 -2.31 1.25
CA VAL A 16 20.85 -2.15 0.73
C VAL A 16 19.84 -2.73 1.71
N ASP A 17 20.10 -3.89 2.30
CA ASP A 17 19.20 -4.52 3.28
C ASP A 17 19.03 -3.67 4.55
N ALA A 18 20.11 -3.05 5.04
CA ALA A 18 20.07 -2.15 6.18
C ALA A 18 19.30 -0.85 5.87
N GLU A 19 19.51 -0.28 4.68
CA GLU A 19 18.78 0.90 4.20
C GLU A 19 17.29 0.62 4.04
N MET A 20 16.91 -0.53 3.48
CA MET A 20 15.51 -0.96 3.34
C MET A 20 14.85 -1.19 4.71
N LYS A 21 15.60 -1.74 5.68
CA LYS A 21 15.12 -1.89 7.05
C LYS A 21 14.92 -0.54 7.74
N ALA A 22 15.81 0.43 7.53
CA ALA A 22 15.64 1.79 8.02
C ALA A 22 14.46 2.50 7.35
N ALA A 23 14.24 2.26 6.05
CA ALA A 23 13.10 2.80 5.31
C ALA A 23 11.75 2.28 5.83
N ALA A 24 11.68 1.02 6.29
CA ALA A 24 10.47 0.48 6.91
C ALA A 24 10.06 1.23 8.18
N ALA A 25 11.00 1.82 8.92
CA ALA A 25 10.69 2.68 10.08
C ALA A 25 10.08 4.03 9.69
N LEU A 26 10.12 4.40 8.40
CA LEU A 26 9.56 5.65 7.86
C LEU A 26 8.16 5.46 7.26
N THR A 27 7.57 4.26 7.37
CA THR A 27 6.20 4.04 6.90
C THR A 27 5.23 4.93 7.67
N THR A 28 4.48 5.75 6.94
CA THR A 28 3.47 6.66 7.49
C THR A 28 2.07 6.32 7.04
N LYS A 29 1.92 5.61 5.91
CA LYS A 29 0.65 5.28 5.28
C LYS A 29 0.72 3.92 4.58
N VAL A 30 -0.44 3.38 4.21
CA VAL A 30 -0.54 2.21 3.32
C VAL A 30 -1.30 2.60 2.06
N LEU A 31 -0.71 2.35 0.90
CA LEU A 31 -1.38 2.42 -0.39
C LEU A 31 -2.10 1.08 -0.62
N ALA A 32 -3.43 1.12 -0.76
CA ALA A 32 -4.24 -0.04 -1.08
C ALA A 32 -4.77 0.06 -2.51
N ILE A 33 -4.38 -0.88 -3.36
CA ILE A 33 -4.82 -0.96 -4.76
C ILE A 33 -5.85 -2.08 -4.87
N GLY A 34 -7.12 -1.69 -4.94
CA GLY A 34 -8.27 -2.58 -5.06
C GLY A 34 -8.50 -3.05 -6.50
N SER A 35 -8.76 -4.35 -6.66
CA SER A 35 -9.18 -4.96 -7.91
C SER A 35 -10.44 -5.82 -7.71
N TRP A 36 -11.37 -5.72 -8.65
CA TRP A 36 -12.54 -6.60 -8.68
C TRP A 36 -12.13 -8.06 -8.80
N THR A 37 -12.84 -8.94 -8.08
CA THR A 37 -12.74 -10.39 -8.28
C THR A 37 -13.78 -10.88 -9.26
N ALA A 38 -13.69 -12.16 -9.65
CA ALA A 38 -14.71 -12.83 -10.46
C ALA A 38 -16.12 -12.84 -9.80
N LYS A 39 -16.22 -12.64 -8.48
CA LYS A 39 -17.49 -12.56 -7.76
C LYS A 39 -18.22 -11.24 -7.97
N ALA A 40 -17.50 -10.19 -8.38
CA ALA A 40 -18.08 -8.87 -8.61
C ALA A 40 -18.59 -8.79 -10.06
N THR A 41 -19.81 -9.26 -10.30
CA THR A 41 -20.49 -9.17 -11.61
C THR A 41 -21.40 -7.94 -11.70
N PRO A 42 -21.82 -7.50 -12.90
CA PRO A 42 -22.77 -6.40 -13.05
C PRO A 42 -24.10 -6.58 -12.30
N GLU A 43 -24.52 -7.82 -12.05
CA GLU A 43 -25.76 -8.17 -11.36
C GLU A 43 -25.59 -8.20 -9.84
N THR A 44 -24.40 -8.57 -9.37
CA THR A 44 -24.11 -8.79 -7.95
C THR A 44 -23.53 -7.56 -7.25
N ARG A 45 -22.88 -6.65 -7.98
CA ARG A 45 -22.33 -5.39 -7.44
C ARG A 45 -23.41 -4.41 -6.94
N PRO A 46 -24.45 -4.06 -7.74
CA PRO A 46 -25.34 -2.94 -7.39
C PRO A 46 -26.01 -3.04 -6.02
N PRO A 47 -26.44 -4.23 -5.55
CA PRO A 47 -27.00 -4.38 -4.20
C PRO A 47 -26.01 -4.06 -3.06
N VAL A 48 -24.70 -4.25 -3.28
CA VAL A 48 -23.65 -4.08 -2.25
C VAL A 48 -23.16 -2.63 -2.18
N MET A 49 -23.13 -1.92 -3.32
CA MET A 49 -22.52 -0.59 -3.44
C MET A 49 -23.05 0.47 -2.47
N PRO A 50 -24.36 0.58 -2.16
CA PRO A 50 -24.84 1.57 -1.19
C PRO A 50 -24.31 1.35 0.22
N PHE A 51 -24.07 0.09 0.61
CA PHE A 51 -23.48 -0.24 1.90
C PHE A 51 -21.98 0.05 1.89
N GLU A 52 -21.31 -0.31 0.80
CA GLU A 52 -19.89 -0.02 0.60
C GLU A 52 -19.62 1.48 0.72
N ALA A 53 -20.38 2.30 0.02
CA ALA A 53 -20.23 3.75 0.06
C ALA A 53 -20.36 4.32 1.48
N ARG A 54 -21.29 3.80 2.29
CA ARG A 54 -21.50 4.24 3.68
C ARG A 54 -20.34 3.85 4.58
N ASP A 55 -19.90 2.60 4.52
CA ASP A 55 -18.85 2.10 5.42
C ASP A 55 -17.48 2.66 5.06
N THR A 56 -17.17 2.79 3.77
CA THR A 56 -15.96 3.47 3.29
C THR A 56 -15.94 4.94 3.72
N MET A 57 -17.07 5.65 3.65
CA MET A 57 -17.18 7.02 4.16
C MET A 57 -16.96 7.11 5.68
N ARG A 58 -17.41 6.12 6.46
CA ARG A 58 -17.13 6.07 7.90
C ARG A 58 -15.63 5.95 8.17
N LEU A 59 -14.90 5.15 7.39
CA LEU A 59 -13.45 5.05 7.50
C LEU A 59 -12.74 6.38 7.17
N GLN A 60 -13.21 7.10 6.15
CA GLN A 60 -12.69 8.44 5.83
C GLN A 60 -12.92 9.42 6.97
N LEU A 61 -14.15 9.50 7.50
CA LEU A 61 -14.50 10.41 8.60
C LEU A 61 -13.78 10.04 9.91
N ALA A 62 -13.48 8.76 10.12
CA ALA A 62 -12.64 8.29 11.23
C ALA A 62 -11.14 8.57 11.01
N GLY A 63 -10.77 9.19 9.89
CA GLY A 63 -9.40 9.52 9.54
C GLY A 63 -8.56 8.31 9.14
N LYS A 64 -9.16 7.15 8.84
CA LYS A 64 -8.44 5.93 8.40
C LYS A 64 -8.13 5.92 6.91
N ILE A 65 -8.92 6.60 6.09
CA ILE A 65 -8.63 6.85 4.67
C ILE A 65 -8.28 8.34 4.54
N ASP A 66 -7.17 8.63 3.88
CA ASP A 66 -6.69 9.98 3.58
C ASP A 66 -7.24 10.43 2.21
N GLN A 67 -7.00 9.60 1.19
CA GLN A 67 -7.41 9.85 -0.18
C GLN A 67 -8.01 8.58 -0.80
N TRP A 68 -8.94 8.77 -1.73
CA TRP A 68 -9.54 7.69 -2.51
C TRP A 68 -9.73 8.06 -3.97
N PHE A 69 -9.69 7.07 -4.84
CA PHE A 69 -9.88 7.25 -6.27
C PHE A 69 -10.57 6.02 -6.87
N ALA A 70 -11.48 6.23 -7.81
CA ALA A 70 -11.89 5.16 -8.72
C ALA A 70 -10.83 5.01 -9.81
N LYS A 71 -10.42 3.79 -10.12
CA LYS A 71 -9.55 3.53 -11.28
C LYS A 71 -10.34 3.84 -12.55
N THR A 72 -9.77 4.62 -13.46
CA THR A 72 -10.47 5.09 -14.68
C THR A 72 -10.76 3.97 -15.67
N ASP A 73 -10.04 2.86 -15.58
CA ASP A 73 -10.30 1.61 -16.31
C ASP A 73 -11.48 0.80 -15.73
N GLY A 74 -12.09 1.26 -14.63
CA GLY A 74 -13.21 0.61 -13.96
C GLY A 74 -12.83 -0.66 -13.19
N SER A 75 -11.55 -1.00 -13.07
CA SER A 75 -11.10 -2.26 -12.47
C SER A 75 -11.09 -2.29 -10.94
N GLY A 76 -11.36 -1.15 -10.29
CA GLY A 76 -11.47 -1.07 -8.83
C GLY A 76 -11.24 0.33 -8.29
N ALA A 77 -10.70 0.41 -7.07
CA ALA A 77 -10.44 1.64 -6.34
C ALA A 77 -8.99 1.70 -5.85
N VAL A 78 -8.51 2.89 -5.52
CA VAL A 78 -7.22 3.11 -4.87
C VAL A 78 -7.47 3.91 -3.60
N PHE A 79 -6.89 3.48 -2.48
CA PHE A 79 -6.93 4.20 -1.21
C PHE A 79 -5.52 4.50 -0.73
N LEU A 80 -5.33 5.71 -0.20
CA LEU A 80 -4.20 6.02 0.65
C LEU A 80 -4.70 6.05 2.10
N MET A 81 -4.23 5.11 2.92
CA MET A 81 -4.75 4.88 4.27
C MET A 81 -3.80 5.44 5.34
N ASN A 82 -4.36 6.06 6.38
CA ASN A 82 -3.65 6.56 7.56
C ASN A 82 -3.41 5.45 8.59
N VAL A 83 -2.71 4.41 8.15
CA VAL A 83 -2.24 3.30 8.97
C VAL A 83 -0.81 2.98 8.55
N THR A 84 -0.01 2.42 9.46
CA THR A 84 1.40 2.09 9.19
C THR A 84 1.63 0.60 9.01
N ASP A 85 0.67 -0.23 9.41
CA ASP A 85 0.71 -1.69 9.28
C ASP A 85 -0.21 -2.16 8.14
N PRO A 86 0.31 -2.84 7.10
CA PRO A 86 -0.52 -3.48 6.08
C PRO A 86 -1.54 -4.48 6.64
N ALA A 87 -1.27 -5.14 7.76
CA ALA A 87 -2.23 -6.06 8.37
C ALA A 87 -3.45 -5.31 8.94
N GLU A 88 -3.25 -4.12 9.53
CA GLU A 88 -4.35 -3.25 9.95
C GLU A 88 -5.16 -2.77 8.74
N ALA A 89 -4.47 -2.35 7.66
CA ALA A 89 -5.13 -1.95 6.42
C ALA A 89 -6.01 -3.08 5.86
N HIS A 90 -5.47 -4.30 5.82
CA HIS A 90 -6.21 -5.50 5.39
C HIS A 90 -7.47 -5.71 6.24
N ALA A 91 -7.32 -5.71 7.57
CA ALA A 91 -8.44 -5.95 8.48
C ALA A 91 -9.55 -4.90 8.32
N LEU A 92 -9.20 -3.62 8.12
CA LEU A 92 -10.17 -2.55 7.88
C LEU A 92 -10.91 -2.70 6.55
N LEU A 93 -10.20 -3.13 5.49
CA LEU A 93 -10.78 -3.26 4.15
C LEU A 93 -11.58 -4.56 3.98
N GLU A 94 -11.16 -5.65 4.62
CA GLU A 94 -11.82 -6.95 4.49
C GLU A 94 -13.20 -6.98 5.18
N VAL A 95 -13.42 -6.13 6.19
CA VAL A 95 -14.74 -6.00 6.84
C VAL A 95 -15.72 -5.12 6.06
N LEU A 96 -15.26 -4.38 5.05
CA LEU A 96 -16.15 -3.63 4.18
C LEU A 96 -17.10 -4.59 3.42
N PRO A 97 -18.30 -4.13 3.02
CA PRO A 97 -19.26 -4.95 2.28
C PRO A 97 -18.69 -5.69 1.06
N LEU A 98 -17.87 -5.05 0.23
CA LEU A 98 -17.20 -5.69 -0.91
C LEU A 98 -16.12 -6.69 -0.47
N GLY A 99 -15.38 -6.38 0.61
CA GLY A 99 -14.39 -7.28 1.20
C GLY A 99 -15.03 -8.57 1.73
N ARG A 100 -16.07 -8.44 2.56
CA ARG A 100 -16.83 -9.58 3.11
C ARG A 100 -17.50 -10.44 2.04
N ALA A 101 -17.96 -9.81 0.95
CA ALA A 101 -18.51 -10.53 -0.19
C ALA A 101 -17.43 -11.21 -1.06
N GLY A 102 -16.14 -10.96 -0.79
CA GLY A 102 -15.02 -11.41 -1.61
C GLY A 102 -15.04 -10.81 -3.02
N MET A 103 -15.66 -9.64 -3.19
CA MET A 103 -15.82 -8.95 -4.47
C MET A 103 -14.64 -8.03 -4.79
N MET A 104 -13.84 -7.67 -3.79
CA MET A 104 -12.66 -6.81 -3.93
C MET A 104 -11.47 -7.45 -3.22
N THR A 105 -10.31 -7.43 -3.87
CA THR A 105 -9.02 -7.80 -3.27
C THR A 105 -8.09 -6.61 -3.32
N PHE A 106 -7.16 -6.51 -2.37
CA PHE A 106 -6.24 -5.38 -2.28
C PHE A 106 -4.78 -5.85 -2.31
N GLU A 107 -3.98 -5.18 -3.13
CA GLU A 107 -2.53 -5.10 -2.92
C GLU A 107 -2.26 -3.99 -1.90
N LEU A 108 -1.48 -4.30 -0.86
CA LEU A 108 -1.20 -3.39 0.25
C LEU A 108 0.28 -3.06 0.28
N ILE A 109 0.60 -1.79 0.04
CA ILE A 109 1.97 -1.31 -0.10
C ILE A 109 2.23 -0.30 1.03
N PRO A 110 3.09 -0.60 2.02
CA PRO A 110 3.49 0.39 3.01
C PRO A 110 4.30 1.49 2.32
N VAL A 111 3.93 2.75 2.56
CA VAL A 111 4.56 3.92 1.95
C VAL A 111 4.97 4.94 3.02
N GLY A 112 6.00 5.70 2.71
CA GLY A 112 6.54 6.77 3.55
C GLY A 112 7.07 7.91 2.70
N PRO A 113 7.78 8.88 3.31
CA PRO A 113 8.51 9.89 2.56
C PRO A 113 9.42 9.25 1.51
N LEU A 114 9.62 9.95 0.38
CA LEU A 114 10.54 9.53 -0.68
C LEU A 114 12.01 9.71 -0.23
N TRP A 115 12.39 8.92 0.78
CA TRP A 115 13.61 9.01 1.56
C TRP A 115 14.90 9.01 0.72
N PRO A 116 15.02 8.33 -0.45
CA PRO A 116 16.27 8.35 -1.22
C PRO A 116 16.63 9.75 -1.72
N LEU A 117 15.65 10.62 -1.96
CA LEU A 117 15.92 12.00 -2.37
C LEU A 117 16.58 12.83 -1.26
N GLY A 118 16.41 12.44 0.01
CA GLY A 118 17.10 13.06 1.14
C GLY A 118 18.62 12.98 1.01
N LEU A 119 19.14 11.93 0.34
CA LEU A 119 20.56 11.75 0.08
C LEU A 119 21.13 12.79 -0.91
N LEU A 120 20.25 13.40 -1.71
CA LEU A 120 20.60 14.36 -2.75
C LEU A 120 20.52 15.82 -2.29
N LEU A 121 20.13 16.09 -1.04
CA LEU A 121 19.93 17.44 -0.52
C LEU A 121 21.23 18.24 -0.28
N ARG A 122 22.42 17.66 -0.52
CA ARG A 122 23.66 18.43 -0.47
C ARG A 122 23.66 19.44 -1.61
N GLU A 123 23.78 20.73 -1.27
CA GLU A 123 23.95 21.77 -2.29
C GLU A 123 25.16 21.42 -3.18
N PRO A 124 25.02 21.44 -4.52
CA PRO A 124 26.18 21.34 -5.39
C PRO A 124 27.13 22.50 -5.09
N ALA A 125 28.43 22.23 -5.09
CA ALA A 125 29.43 23.29 -4.96
C ALA A 125 29.15 24.36 -6.03
N ARG A 126 28.91 25.60 -5.59
CA ARG A 126 28.74 26.76 -6.46
C ARG A 126 30.06 27.14 -7.13
#